data_AF-A0AAE1RKQ3-F1
#
_entry.id   AF-A0AAE1RKQ3-F1
#
_cell.length_a   1.000
_cell.length_b   1.000
_cell.length_c   1.000
_cell.angle_alpha   90.00
_cell.angle_beta   90.00
_cell.angle_gamma   90.00
#
_symmetry.space_group_name_H-M   'P 1'
#
loop_
_entity.id
_entity.type
_entity.pdbx_description
1 polymer ?
#
loop_
_entity_poly.entity_id
_entity_poly.type
_entity_poly.pdbx_seq_one_letter_code
_entity_poly.pdbx_strand_id
1 'polypeptide(L)'
;MVKYATSLSKESIVDIEGVVSIPEKPITGSTQQQVEVQISKLYCVNRAVPTLPINIEDAARSKVEIEQALEKGEQLVRVNQDTRLNFRILDMRTPANQGIFRIQCQVENIFRQFLLSERFVGIHTPKLIAGSSEGGSVVFRLVYKGGVPACLAQSPQLHKQMAICGDFSCVFEIGPVFRAEDSFTHRHLCEFTGLDVEMEIKEHYSEVMDIVDRLFVAMFDSLNENCKKELEAIGKQYPFEL
;
A
#
# COMPACT_ATOMS: atom_id res chain seq x y z
N MET A 1 25.98 25.43 18.18
CA MET A 1 24.66 24.87 17.81
C MET A 1 24.47 24.78 16.29
N VAL A 2 24.51 25.88 15.54
CA VAL A 2 24.29 25.90 14.07
C VAL A 2 25.21 24.91 13.32
N LYS A 3 26.52 24.94 13.57
CA LYS A 3 27.49 24.01 12.95
C LYS A 3 27.16 22.53 13.19
N TYR A 4 26.63 22.20 14.37
CA TYR A 4 26.23 20.85 14.72
C TYR A 4 25.00 20.43 13.91
N ALA A 5 23.96 21.28 13.87
CA ALA A 5 22.75 21.03 13.09
C ALA A 5 23.06 20.82 11.60
N THR A 6 23.92 21.66 11.00
CA THR A 6 24.33 21.52 9.59
C THR A 6 25.19 20.29 9.31
N SER A 7 25.77 19.66 10.34
CA SER A 7 26.59 18.45 10.20
C SER A 7 25.78 17.16 10.27
N LEU A 8 24.48 17.23 10.61
CA LEU A 8 23.62 16.07 10.66
C LEU A 8 23.36 15.55 9.25
N SER A 9 23.52 14.23 9.10
CA SER A 9 23.19 13.53 7.87
C SER A 9 21.68 13.55 7.66
N LYS A 10 21.25 13.65 6.39
CA LYS A 10 19.85 13.47 6.00
C LYS A 10 19.32 12.16 6.57
N GLU A 11 18.03 12.13 6.92
CA GLU A 11 17.36 10.97 7.56
C GLU A 11 17.77 10.65 8.99
N SER A 12 18.60 11.46 9.64
CA SER A 12 18.82 11.34 11.09
C SER A 12 17.55 11.71 11.86
N ILE A 13 17.24 10.93 12.89
CA ILE A 13 16.12 11.20 13.80
C ILE A 13 16.62 12.16 14.89
N VAL A 14 15.89 13.24 15.09
CA VAL A 14 16.24 14.31 16.02
C VAL A 14 15.08 14.66 16.94
N ASP A 15 15.40 14.99 18.18
CA ASP A 15 14.49 15.66 19.10
C ASP A 15 14.80 17.16 19.08
N ILE A 16 13.75 17.96 18.94
CA ILE A 16 13.85 19.42 18.81
C ILE A 16 13.00 20.06 19.90
N GLU A 17 13.60 20.97 20.66
CA GLU A 17 12.89 21.91 21.53
C GLU A 17 12.95 23.29 20.87
N GLY A 18 11.83 24.01 20.82
CA GLY A 18 11.77 25.31 20.17
C GLY A 18 10.40 25.98 20.32
N VAL A 19 10.30 27.21 19.82
CA VAL A 19 9.06 28.00 19.82
C VAL A 19 8.47 28.04 18.42
N VAL A 20 7.18 27.77 18.28
CA VAL A 20 6.47 27.90 17.01
C VAL A 20 6.22 29.39 16.73
N SER A 21 6.66 29.89 15.57
CA SER A 21 6.45 31.27 15.13
C SER A 21 5.84 31.33 13.74
N ILE A 22 5.28 32.49 13.40
CA ILE A 22 4.73 32.76 12.06
C ILE A 22 5.88 33.31 11.19
N PRO A 23 6.20 32.71 10.04
CA PRO A 23 7.25 33.21 9.16
C PRO A 23 6.77 34.46 8.42
N GLU A 24 7.71 35.32 7.99
CA GLU A 24 7.38 36.52 7.20
C GLU A 24 6.75 36.17 5.85
N LYS A 25 7.16 35.04 5.26
CA LYS A 25 6.64 34.51 4.00
C LYS A 25 6.27 33.04 4.16
N PRO A 26 5.21 32.55 3.50
CA PRO A 26 4.86 31.14 3.55
C PRO A 26 6.00 30.22 3.10
N ILE A 27 6.21 29.14 3.85
CA ILE A 27 7.27 28.15 3.55
C ILE A 27 6.74 27.18 2.49
N THR A 28 7.16 27.37 1.24
CA THR A 28 6.66 26.57 0.10
C THR A 28 7.22 25.15 0.05
N GLY A 29 8.35 24.89 0.70
CA GLY A 29 9.01 23.58 0.74
C GLY A 29 8.48 22.60 1.80
N SER A 30 7.49 23.00 2.60
CA SER A 30 6.92 22.18 3.67
C SER A 30 5.40 22.00 3.49
N THR A 31 4.84 21.02 4.20
CA THR A 31 3.38 20.88 4.31
C THR A 31 2.77 21.92 5.25
N GLN A 32 3.52 22.34 6.27
CA GLN A 32 3.13 23.39 7.21
C GLN A 32 3.74 24.73 6.77
N GLN A 33 3.00 25.48 5.95
CA GLN A 33 3.52 26.68 5.29
C GLN A 33 3.37 27.95 6.14
N GLN A 34 2.49 27.93 7.14
CA GLN A 34 2.09 29.11 7.93
C GLN A 34 2.86 29.26 9.24
N VAL A 35 3.68 28.28 9.60
CA VAL A 35 4.42 28.25 10.86
C VAL A 35 5.82 27.69 10.64
N GLU A 36 6.75 28.12 11.49
CA GLU A 36 8.11 27.60 11.57
C GLU A 36 8.49 27.33 13.04
N VAL A 37 9.60 26.62 13.26
CA VAL A 37 10.09 26.33 14.61
C VAL A 37 11.42 27.04 14.83
N GLN A 38 11.43 27.98 15.78
CA GLN A 38 12.63 28.64 16.27
C GLN A 38 13.32 27.73 17.30
N ILE A 39 14.33 27.00 16.85
CA ILE A 39 14.96 25.91 17.60
C ILE A 39 15.79 26.46 18.77
N SER A 40 15.47 26.03 20.00
CA SER A 40 16.22 26.32 21.23
C SER A 40 17.17 25.18 21.63
N LYS A 41 16.77 23.91 21.44
CA LYS A 41 17.63 22.73 21.65
C LYS A 41 17.42 21.70 20.54
N LEU A 42 18.48 20.97 20.23
CA LEU A 42 18.46 19.92 19.22
C LEU A 42 19.34 18.75 19.66
N TYR A 43 18.76 17.55 19.67
CA TYR A 43 19.43 16.30 20.03
C TYR A 43 19.30 15.30 18.89
N CYS A 44 20.40 14.65 18.50
CA CYS A 44 20.33 13.55 17.56
C CYS A 44 20.05 12.25 18.32
N VAL A 45 18.87 11.67 18.10
CA VAL A 45 18.44 10.42 18.72
C VAL A 45 19.06 9.23 17.99
N ASN A 46 19.04 9.28 16.67
CA ASN A 46 19.63 8.25 15.83
C ASN A 46 20.24 8.89 14.57
N ARG A 47 21.55 8.76 14.40
CA ARG A 47 22.26 9.35 13.28
C ARG A 47 22.26 8.40 12.09
N ALA A 48 21.73 8.86 10.96
CA ALA A 48 21.79 8.12 9.71
C ALA A 48 23.22 8.11 9.13
N VAL A 49 23.51 7.12 8.28
CA VAL A 49 24.76 7.12 7.52
C VAL A 49 24.81 8.33 6.56
N PRO A 50 25.98 8.96 6.34
CA PRO A 50 26.07 10.17 5.53
C PRO A 50 25.66 9.98 4.06
N THR A 51 25.96 8.81 3.50
CA THR A 51 25.67 8.46 2.11
C THR A 51 24.60 7.37 2.09
N LEU A 52 23.38 7.77 1.73
CA LEU A 52 22.26 6.84 1.54
C LEU A 52 22.30 6.24 0.12
N PRO A 53 21.85 4.98 -0.05
CA PRO A 53 21.82 4.35 -1.37
C PRO A 53 20.81 5.00 -2.33
N ILE A 54 19.76 5.64 -1.80
CA ILE A 54 18.86 6.52 -2.54
C ILE A 54 18.53 7.75 -1.68
N ASN A 55 18.37 8.92 -2.30
CA ASN A 55 17.79 10.09 -1.63
C ASN A 55 16.27 10.07 -1.76
N ILE A 56 15.58 10.40 -0.67
CA ILE A 56 14.11 10.43 -0.66
C ILE A 56 13.57 11.54 -1.55
N GLU A 57 14.25 12.69 -1.61
CA GLU A 57 13.92 13.78 -2.53
C GLU A 57 13.92 13.30 -3.99
N ASP A 58 14.97 12.58 -4.41
CA ASP A 58 15.05 12.02 -5.77
C ASP A 58 13.97 10.96 -6.03
N ALA A 59 13.64 10.15 -5.01
CA ALA A 59 12.61 9.12 -5.10
C ALA A 59 11.17 9.66 -5.04
N ALA A 60 10.96 10.87 -4.52
CA ALA A 60 9.66 11.52 -4.37
C ALA A 60 9.27 12.40 -5.58
N ARG A 61 10.21 12.72 -6.48
CA ARG A 61 9.91 13.52 -7.69
C ARG A 61 8.90 12.83 -8.59
N SER A 62 8.05 13.64 -9.22
CA SER A 62 7.12 13.17 -10.24
C SER A 62 7.82 13.02 -11.59
N LYS A 63 7.24 12.23 -12.50
CA LYS A 63 7.73 12.15 -13.89
C LYS A 63 7.61 13.50 -14.60
N VAL A 64 6.52 14.22 -14.33
CA VAL A 64 6.22 15.54 -14.90
C VAL A 64 7.29 16.56 -14.51
N GLU A 65 7.73 16.57 -13.24
CA GLU A 65 8.82 17.45 -12.78
C GLU A 65 10.14 17.16 -13.50
N ILE A 66 10.45 15.88 -13.71
CA ILE A 66 11.67 15.47 -14.41
C ILE A 66 11.63 15.91 -15.88
N GLU A 67 10.48 15.72 -16.54
CA GLU A 67 10.26 16.13 -17.94
C GLU A 67 10.36 17.65 -18.10
N GLN A 68 9.71 18.42 -17.22
CA GLN A 68 9.79 19.89 -17.21
C GLN A 68 11.20 20.43 -16.94
N ALA A 69 11.97 19.76 -16.07
CA ALA A 69 13.36 20.13 -15.83
C ALA A 69 14.22 19.85 -17.07
N LEU A 70 13.99 18.72 -17.74
CA LEU A 70 14.69 18.36 -18.97
C LEU A 70 14.42 19.38 -20.09
N GLU A 71 13.18 19.86 -20.23
CA GLU A 71 12.81 20.93 -21.17
C GLU A 71 13.55 22.25 -20.89
N LYS A 72 13.86 22.53 -19.62
CA LYS A 72 14.64 23.70 -19.19
C LYS A 72 16.16 23.48 -19.29
N GLY A 73 16.61 22.31 -19.75
CA GLY A 73 18.02 21.95 -19.84
C GLY A 73 18.65 21.48 -18.52
N GLU A 74 17.85 21.21 -17.49
CA GLU A 74 18.30 20.70 -16.20
C GLU A 74 18.12 19.18 -16.14
N GLN A 75 19.20 18.44 -15.86
CA GLN A 75 19.14 16.99 -15.70
C GLN A 75 18.93 16.61 -14.23
N LEU A 76 17.70 16.25 -13.89
CA LEU A 76 17.38 15.71 -12.56
C LEU A 76 17.62 14.19 -12.48
N VAL A 77 18.03 13.73 -11.30
CA VAL A 77 18.21 12.30 -11.04
C VAL A 77 16.84 11.62 -10.94
N ARG A 78 16.68 10.51 -11.66
CA ARG A 78 15.53 9.60 -11.59
C ARG A 78 15.93 8.30 -10.93
N VAL A 79 15.21 7.89 -9.89
CA VAL A 79 15.42 6.59 -9.24
C VAL A 79 14.50 5.56 -9.89
N ASN A 80 15.08 4.49 -10.46
CA ASN A 80 14.33 3.43 -11.13
C ASN A 80 13.56 2.56 -10.13
N GLN A 81 12.46 1.95 -10.58
CA GLN A 81 11.58 1.14 -9.73
C GLN A 81 12.33 -0.01 -9.05
N ASP A 82 13.18 -0.74 -9.77
CA ASP A 82 13.96 -1.84 -9.20
C ASP A 82 14.90 -1.37 -8.08
N THR A 83 15.53 -0.21 -8.25
CA THR A 83 16.36 0.41 -7.22
C THR A 83 15.53 0.81 -6.00
N ARG A 84 14.32 1.35 -6.20
CA ARG A 84 13.38 1.70 -5.12
C ARG A 84 12.93 0.45 -4.35
N LEU A 85 12.69 -0.65 -5.05
CA LEU A 85 12.32 -1.94 -4.43
C LEU A 85 13.50 -2.57 -3.68
N ASN A 86 14.72 -2.51 -4.22
CA ASN A 86 15.92 -2.97 -3.52
C ASN A 86 16.19 -2.18 -2.23
N PHE A 87 15.81 -0.90 -2.18
CA PHE A 87 15.93 -0.03 -1.00
C PHE A 87 14.56 0.39 -0.45
N ARG A 88 13.61 -0.55 -0.39
CA ARG A 88 12.20 -0.29 -0.08
C ARG A 88 11.99 0.46 1.25
N ILE A 89 12.84 0.23 2.25
CA ILE A 89 12.77 0.91 3.56
C ILE A 89 12.88 2.44 3.42
N LEU A 90 13.76 2.92 2.53
CA LEU A 90 13.91 4.36 2.28
C LEU A 90 12.79 4.87 1.39
N ASP A 91 12.44 4.11 0.35
CA ASP A 91 11.38 4.49 -0.58
C ASP A 91 10.02 4.63 0.11
N MET A 92 9.72 3.77 1.08
CA MET A 92 8.49 3.85 1.89
C MET A 92 8.36 5.15 2.68
N ARG A 93 9.44 5.92 2.88
CA ARG A 93 9.39 7.22 3.58
C ARG A 93 8.90 8.36 2.69
N THR A 94 8.85 8.17 1.38
CA THR A 94 8.30 9.19 0.45
C THR A 94 6.82 9.46 0.78
N PRO A 95 6.36 10.72 0.67
CA PRO A 95 4.97 11.07 0.97
C PRO A 95 3.94 10.25 0.19
N ALA A 96 4.20 9.97 -1.09
CA ALA A 96 3.29 9.17 -1.91
C ALA A 96 3.21 7.72 -1.43
N ASN A 97 4.32 7.04 -1.12
CA ASN A 97 4.26 5.68 -0.58
C ASN A 97 3.57 5.65 0.80
N GLN A 98 3.84 6.64 1.65
CA GLN A 98 3.12 6.79 2.92
C GLN A 98 1.60 6.91 2.68
N GLY A 99 1.17 7.66 1.66
CA GLY A 99 -0.23 7.75 1.25
C GLY A 99 -0.78 6.41 0.73
N ILE A 100 -0.07 5.77 -0.21
CA ILE A 100 -0.47 4.51 -0.86
C ILE A 100 -0.77 3.43 0.19
N PHE A 101 0.13 3.22 1.15
CA PHE A 101 -0.06 2.17 2.17
C PHE A 101 -1.18 2.50 3.16
N ARG A 102 -1.42 3.78 3.47
CA ARG A 102 -2.57 4.18 4.30
C ARG A 102 -3.88 3.94 3.56
N ILE A 103 -3.96 4.30 2.29
CA ILE A 103 -5.14 4.04 1.45
C ILE A 103 -5.37 2.53 1.30
N GLN A 104 -4.31 1.74 1.07
CA GLN A 104 -4.40 0.28 1.02
C GLN A 104 -5.02 -0.30 2.32
N CYS A 105 -4.56 0.18 3.48
CA CYS A 105 -5.16 -0.22 4.76
C CYS A 105 -6.62 0.23 4.89
N GLN A 106 -6.97 1.43 4.43
CA GLN A 106 -8.36 1.90 4.44
C GLN A 106 -9.27 1.07 3.53
N VAL A 107 -8.80 0.66 2.35
CA VAL A 107 -9.50 -0.27 1.47
C VAL A 107 -9.90 -1.54 2.21
N GLU A 108 -8.96 -2.18 2.91
CA GLU A 108 -9.25 -3.39 3.71
C GLU A 108 -10.23 -3.11 4.84
N ASN A 109 -10.09 -1.99 5.54
CA ASN A 109 -10.99 -1.63 6.65
C ASN A 109 -12.43 -1.41 6.17
N ILE A 110 -12.62 -0.66 5.08
CA ILE A 110 -13.95 -0.37 4.52
C ILE A 110 -14.58 -1.66 4.01
N PHE A 111 -13.82 -2.49 3.28
CA PHE A 111 -14.27 -3.80 2.82
C PHE A 111 -14.81 -4.65 3.97
N ARG A 112 -14.05 -4.75 5.08
CA ARG A 112 -14.49 -5.50 6.27
C ARG A 112 -15.73 -4.87 6.89
N GLN A 113 -15.74 -3.56 7.10
CA GLN A 113 -16.85 -2.88 7.77
C GLN A 113 -18.17 -3.03 7.00
N PHE A 114 -18.12 -2.84 5.68
CA PHE A 114 -19.27 -3.00 4.80
C PHE A 114 -19.82 -4.43 4.84
N LEU A 115 -18.95 -5.44 4.68
CA LEU A 115 -19.42 -6.83 4.67
C LEU A 115 -19.94 -7.29 6.02
N LEU A 116 -19.35 -6.80 7.13
CA LEU A 116 -19.89 -7.03 8.47
C LEU A 116 -21.28 -6.41 8.65
N SER A 117 -21.56 -5.22 8.08
CA SER A 117 -22.91 -4.64 8.14
C SER A 117 -23.92 -5.40 7.29
N GLU A 118 -23.47 -6.07 6.22
CA GLU A 118 -24.25 -7.01 5.41
C GLU A 118 -24.32 -8.44 6.01
N ARG A 119 -23.88 -8.61 7.27
CA ARG A 119 -23.90 -9.89 8.03
C ARG A 119 -22.99 -10.99 7.49
N PHE A 120 -21.98 -10.67 6.69
CA PHE A 120 -20.98 -11.65 6.30
C PHE A 120 -20.09 -12.04 7.48
N VAL A 121 -19.61 -13.28 7.45
CA VAL A 121 -18.65 -13.81 8.42
C VAL A 121 -17.25 -13.82 7.82
N GLY A 122 -16.29 -13.17 8.49
CA GLY A 122 -14.88 -13.25 8.10
C GLY A 122 -14.31 -14.63 8.42
N ILE A 123 -13.75 -15.32 7.42
CA ILE A 123 -13.12 -16.63 7.56
C ILE A 123 -11.62 -16.57 7.26
N HIS A 124 -10.88 -17.56 7.75
CA HIS A 124 -9.46 -17.74 7.47
C HIS A 124 -9.21 -19.17 6.97
N THR A 125 -8.76 -19.30 5.72
CA THR A 125 -8.63 -20.61 5.06
C THR A 125 -7.17 -21.01 4.89
N PRO A 126 -6.85 -22.32 4.92
CA PRO A 126 -5.48 -22.77 4.77
C PRO A 126 -4.94 -22.44 3.37
N LYS A 127 -3.69 -21.98 3.32
CA LYS A 127 -2.99 -21.67 2.05
C LYS A 127 -2.09 -22.81 1.59
N LEU A 128 -1.90 -23.83 2.42
CA LEU A 128 -1.22 -25.06 2.10
C LEU A 128 -2.26 -26.14 1.79
N ILE A 129 -2.25 -26.64 0.56
CA ILE A 129 -3.20 -27.66 0.08
C ILE A 129 -2.44 -28.87 -0.49
N ALA A 130 -3.06 -30.05 -0.42
CA ALA A 130 -2.41 -31.31 -0.84
C ALA A 130 -2.26 -31.44 -2.37
N GLY A 131 -3.08 -30.73 -3.15
CA GLY A 131 -3.08 -30.77 -4.61
C GLY A 131 -3.55 -29.45 -5.21
N SER A 132 -3.66 -29.37 -6.54
CA SER A 132 -4.22 -28.17 -7.19
C SER A 132 -5.72 -28.09 -6.94
N SER A 133 -6.19 -26.95 -6.42
CA SER A 133 -7.63 -26.70 -6.21
C SER A 133 -8.38 -26.40 -7.50
N GLU A 134 -7.70 -25.81 -8.48
CA GLU A 134 -8.23 -25.45 -9.80
C GLU A 134 -7.42 -26.23 -10.85
N GLY A 135 -8.09 -26.97 -11.73
CA GLY A 135 -7.42 -27.80 -12.74
C GLY A 135 -6.87 -26.94 -13.88
N GLY A 136 -5.62 -27.19 -14.31
CA GLY A 136 -5.04 -26.60 -15.52
C GLY A 136 -4.11 -25.40 -15.31
N SER A 137 -3.91 -24.95 -14.08
CA SER A 137 -3.06 -23.81 -13.73
C SER A 137 -1.72 -24.24 -13.12
N VAL A 138 -0.70 -23.39 -13.28
CA VAL A 138 0.62 -23.58 -12.66
C VAL A 138 0.49 -23.23 -11.17
N VAL A 139 1.04 -24.07 -10.29
CA VAL A 139 1.01 -23.87 -8.83
C VAL A 139 2.41 -23.92 -8.23
N PHE A 140 2.66 -23.13 -7.19
CA PHE A 140 3.87 -23.28 -6.40
C PHE A 140 3.80 -24.57 -5.59
N ARG A 141 4.78 -25.45 -5.82
CA ARG A 141 4.91 -26.72 -5.11
C ARG A 141 5.98 -26.60 -4.05
N LEU A 142 5.73 -27.21 -2.89
CA LEU A 142 6.68 -27.31 -1.79
C LEU A 142 6.70 -28.74 -1.24
N VAL A 143 7.82 -29.09 -0.61
CA VAL A 143 7.97 -30.36 0.10
C VAL A 143 7.53 -30.14 1.54
N TYR A 144 6.35 -30.67 1.87
CA TYR A 144 5.86 -30.74 3.23
C TYR A 144 6.44 -31.97 3.94
N LYS A 145 6.49 -31.91 5.27
CA LYS A 145 7.14 -32.87 6.19
C LYS A 145 7.23 -34.31 5.67
N GLY A 146 8.44 -34.88 5.71
CA GLY A 146 8.66 -36.28 5.33
C GLY A 146 8.55 -36.54 3.82
N GLY A 147 8.64 -35.50 2.98
CA GLY A 147 8.60 -35.65 1.52
C GLY A 147 7.20 -35.54 0.93
N VAL A 148 6.17 -35.25 1.74
CA VAL A 148 4.78 -35.13 1.27
C VAL A 148 4.65 -33.88 0.39
N PRO A 149 4.17 -33.99 -0.86
CA PRO A 149 3.97 -32.82 -1.69
C PRO A 149 2.84 -31.94 -1.15
N ALA A 150 3.04 -30.63 -1.14
CA ALA A 150 2.01 -29.64 -0.90
C ALA A 150 2.12 -28.50 -1.92
N CYS A 151 1.04 -27.75 -2.08
CA CYS A 151 0.95 -26.63 -3.00
C CYS A 151 0.45 -25.39 -2.27
N LEU A 152 0.83 -24.20 -2.74
CA LEU A 152 0.19 -22.96 -2.30
C LEU A 152 -1.14 -22.78 -3.04
N ALA A 153 -2.20 -22.45 -2.30
CA ALA A 153 -3.53 -22.23 -2.84
C ALA A 153 -3.55 -20.97 -3.72
N GLN A 154 -4.08 -21.09 -4.94
CA GLN A 154 -4.10 -19.97 -5.88
C GLN A 154 -5.25 -18.98 -5.65
N SER A 155 -6.24 -19.39 -4.88
CA SER A 155 -7.38 -18.59 -4.44
C SER A 155 -8.00 -19.33 -3.25
N PRO A 156 -8.78 -18.65 -2.39
CA PRO A 156 -9.57 -19.33 -1.36
C PRO A 156 -10.89 -19.92 -1.91
N GLN A 157 -11.11 -19.96 -3.24
CA GLN A 157 -12.41 -20.25 -3.85
C GLN A 157 -13.06 -21.53 -3.34
N LEU A 158 -12.33 -22.65 -3.35
CA LEU A 158 -12.85 -23.93 -2.89
C LEU A 158 -13.28 -23.90 -1.42
N HIS A 159 -12.48 -23.27 -0.56
CA HIS A 159 -12.76 -23.20 0.87
C HIS A 159 -13.95 -22.27 1.18
N LYS A 160 -14.11 -21.17 0.44
CA LYS A 160 -15.28 -20.30 0.55
C LYS A 160 -16.56 -21.06 0.21
N GLN A 161 -16.56 -21.81 -0.90
CA GLN A 161 -17.71 -22.64 -1.29
C GLN A 161 -18.01 -23.74 -0.27
N MET A 162 -16.97 -24.39 0.29
CA MET A 162 -17.15 -25.33 1.39
C MET A 162 -17.77 -24.69 2.63
N ALA A 163 -17.44 -23.43 2.94
CA ALA A 163 -18.05 -22.70 4.05
C ALA A 163 -19.54 -22.40 3.78
N ILE A 164 -19.91 -22.04 2.55
CA ILE A 164 -21.32 -21.90 2.15
C ILE A 164 -22.06 -23.23 2.31
N CYS A 165 -21.49 -24.34 1.83
CA CYS A 165 -22.05 -25.68 2.05
C CYS A 165 -22.06 -26.12 3.53
N GLY A 166 -21.32 -25.43 4.40
CA GLY A 166 -21.28 -25.61 5.84
C GLY A 166 -22.20 -24.66 6.60
N ASP A 167 -23.25 -24.15 5.95
CA ASP A 167 -24.30 -23.30 6.52
C ASP A 167 -23.86 -21.91 7.02
N PHE A 168 -22.74 -21.37 6.50
CA PHE A 168 -22.32 -19.99 6.83
C PHE A 168 -23.12 -18.90 6.11
N SER A 169 -23.86 -19.24 5.03
CA SER A 169 -24.63 -18.36 4.13
C SER A 169 -23.87 -17.20 3.46
N CYS A 170 -23.04 -16.43 4.15
CA CYS A 170 -22.28 -15.29 3.61
C CYS A 170 -20.90 -15.22 4.26
N VAL A 171 -19.83 -15.31 3.48
CA VAL A 171 -18.45 -15.30 3.99
C VAL A 171 -17.54 -14.38 3.18
N PHE A 172 -16.52 -13.83 3.86
CA PHE A 172 -15.44 -13.11 3.19
C PHE A 172 -14.08 -13.52 3.74
N GLU A 173 -13.04 -13.32 2.94
CA GLU A 173 -11.66 -13.52 3.37
C GLU A 173 -10.76 -12.40 2.84
N ILE A 174 -9.83 -11.95 3.69
CA ILE A 174 -8.69 -11.12 3.31
C ILE A 174 -7.45 -11.96 3.58
N GLY A 175 -6.68 -12.30 2.56
CA GLY A 175 -5.53 -13.16 2.73
C GLY A 175 -4.63 -13.27 1.51
N PRO A 176 -3.47 -13.94 1.65
CA PRO A 176 -2.53 -14.09 0.55
C PRO A 176 -3.08 -15.04 -0.52
N VAL A 177 -2.80 -14.68 -1.77
CA VAL A 177 -3.18 -15.36 -3.00
C VAL A 177 -1.92 -15.53 -3.85
N PHE A 178 -1.75 -16.72 -4.44
CA PHE A 178 -0.53 -17.08 -5.15
C PHE A 178 -0.79 -17.39 -6.62
N ARG A 179 0.00 -16.79 -7.51
CA ARG A 179 -0.03 -17.03 -8.96
C ARG A 179 1.36 -17.46 -9.40
N ALA A 180 1.47 -18.66 -9.98
CA ALA A 180 2.74 -19.25 -10.35
C ALA A 180 3.00 -19.20 -11.87
N GLU A 181 2.12 -18.55 -12.61
CA GLU A 181 2.29 -18.23 -14.02
C GLU A 181 3.57 -17.39 -14.21
N ASP A 182 4.41 -17.76 -15.17
CA ASP A 182 5.61 -17.02 -15.51
C ASP A 182 5.25 -15.75 -16.29
N SER A 183 4.85 -14.71 -15.56
CA SER A 183 4.38 -13.45 -16.13
C SER A 183 5.07 -12.26 -15.49
N PHE A 184 6.02 -11.68 -16.22
CA PHE A 184 6.73 -10.47 -15.81
C PHE A 184 6.09 -9.23 -16.46
N THR A 185 5.05 -8.69 -15.82
CA THR A 185 4.36 -7.47 -16.27
C THR A 185 4.20 -6.47 -15.13
N HIS A 186 3.86 -5.24 -15.46
CA HIS A 186 3.58 -4.19 -14.48
C HIS A 186 2.26 -4.40 -13.69
N ARG A 187 1.49 -5.46 -14.00
CA ARG A 187 0.17 -5.75 -13.38
C ARG A 187 0.12 -7.10 -12.66
N HIS A 188 1.16 -7.92 -12.76
CA HIS A 188 1.17 -9.27 -12.19
C HIS A 188 2.18 -9.39 -11.06
N LEU A 189 1.74 -9.98 -9.96
CA LEU A 189 2.56 -10.37 -8.83
C LEU A 189 2.35 -11.86 -8.56
N CYS A 190 3.40 -12.56 -8.14
CA CYS A 190 3.31 -13.97 -7.76
C CYS A 190 2.60 -14.18 -6.43
N GLU A 191 2.59 -13.15 -5.57
CA GLU A 191 1.90 -13.10 -4.29
C GLU A 191 1.23 -11.73 -4.16
N PHE A 192 -0.05 -11.72 -3.81
CA PHE A 192 -0.82 -10.51 -3.50
C PHE A 192 -1.89 -10.81 -2.46
N THR A 193 -2.51 -9.76 -1.91
CA THR A 193 -3.62 -9.90 -0.97
C THR A 193 -4.95 -9.90 -1.74
N GLY A 194 -5.68 -11.00 -1.64
CA GLY A 194 -7.04 -11.15 -2.17
C GLY A 194 -8.07 -10.61 -1.19
N LEU A 195 -9.11 -9.99 -1.75
CA LEU A 195 -10.35 -9.62 -1.07
C LEU A 195 -11.46 -10.44 -1.69
N ASP A 196 -11.83 -11.52 -1.03
CA ASP A 196 -12.72 -12.53 -1.58
C ASP A 196 -14.04 -12.55 -0.82
N VAL A 197 -15.15 -12.69 -1.56
CA VAL A 197 -16.50 -12.86 -1.00
C VAL A 197 -17.16 -14.11 -1.58
N GLU A 198 -18.06 -14.73 -0.84
CA GLU A 198 -18.96 -15.78 -1.31
C GLU A 198 -20.27 -15.68 -0.53
N MET A 199 -21.39 -15.87 -1.22
CA MET A 199 -22.72 -15.70 -0.65
C MET A 199 -23.70 -16.68 -1.28
N GLU A 200 -24.54 -17.27 -0.44
CA GLU A 200 -25.70 -18.05 -0.82
C GLU A 200 -26.73 -17.14 -1.51
N ILE A 201 -27.20 -17.56 -2.67
CA ILE A 201 -28.23 -16.87 -3.46
C ILE A 201 -29.58 -17.57 -3.31
N LYS A 202 -30.68 -16.82 -3.36
CA LYS A 202 -32.02 -17.40 -3.27
C LYS A 202 -32.61 -17.68 -4.63
N GLU A 203 -32.59 -16.69 -5.51
CA GLU A 203 -33.28 -16.73 -6.79
C GLU A 203 -32.33 -16.48 -7.95
N HIS A 204 -31.43 -15.50 -7.84
CA HIS A 204 -30.59 -15.07 -8.95
C HIS A 204 -29.25 -14.48 -8.51
N TYR A 205 -28.21 -14.68 -9.32
CA TYR A 205 -26.86 -14.20 -9.01
C TYR A 205 -26.73 -12.66 -8.96
N SER A 206 -27.75 -11.93 -9.42
CA SER A 206 -27.83 -10.47 -9.26
C SER A 206 -27.82 -10.04 -7.80
N GLU A 207 -28.30 -10.88 -6.87
CA GLU A 207 -28.20 -10.61 -5.43
C GLU A 207 -26.75 -10.38 -5.00
N VAL A 208 -25.80 -11.13 -5.56
CA VAL A 208 -24.37 -10.94 -5.30
C VAL A 208 -23.83 -9.71 -6.02
N MET A 209 -24.27 -9.46 -7.26
CA MET A 209 -23.85 -8.27 -8.01
C MET A 209 -24.27 -6.97 -7.28
N ASP A 210 -25.47 -6.93 -6.72
CA ASP A 210 -25.98 -5.77 -5.98
C ASP A 210 -25.18 -5.51 -4.70
N ILE A 211 -24.69 -6.55 -4.03
CA ILE A 211 -23.79 -6.43 -2.87
C ILE A 211 -22.44 -5.87 -3.29
N VAL A 212 -21.86 -6.40 -4.37
CA VAL A 212 -20.56 -5.97 -4.89
C VAL A 212 -20.61 -4.53 -5.40
N ASP A 213 -21.68 -4.13 -6.08
CA ASP A 213 -21.88 -2.75 -6.54
C ASP A 213 -21.91 -1.77 -5.36
N ARG A 214 -22.75 -2.03 -4.35
CA ARG A 214 -22.82 -1.20 -3.13
C ARG A 214 -21.51 -1.18 -2.35
N LEU A 215 -20.78 -2.29 -2.32
CA LEU A 215 -19.45 -2.35 -1.71
C LEU A 215 -18.49 -1.37 -2.37
N PHE A 216 -18.40 -1.37 -3.70
CA PHE A 216 -17.51 -0.46 -4.42
C PHE A 216 -17.91 1.00 -4.26
N VAL A 217 -19.21 1.31 -4.33
CA VAL A 217 -19.70 2.67 -4.06
C VAL A 217 -19.29 3.13 -2.66
N ALA A 218 -19.55 2.33 -1.63
CA ALA A 218 -19.17 2.65 -0.25
C ALA A 218 -17.65 2.82 -0.07
N MET A 219 -16.85 2.02 -0.77
CA MET A 219 -15.40 2.14 -0.77
C MET A 219 -14.92 3.46 -1.39
N PHE A 220 -15.40 3.80 -2.60
CA PHE A 220 -14.97 5.01 -3.28
C PHE A 220 -15.39 6.28 -2.53
N ASP A 221 -16.63 6.33 -2.04
CA ASP A 221 -17.13 7.46 -1.26
C ASP A 221 -16.29 7.65 0.02
N SER A 222 -16.07 6.58 0.77
CA SER A 222 -15.29 6.65 2.01
C SER A 222 -13.83 7.06 1.78
N LEU A 223 -13.19 6.59 0.69
CA LEU A 223 -11.83 7.01 0.36
C LEU A 223 -11.77 8.51 0.01
N ASN A 224 -12.73 9.01 -0.76
CA ASN A 224 -12.81 10.42 -1.14
C ASN A 224 -13.07 11.34 0.07
N GLU A 225 -13.85 10.87 1.04
CA GLU A 225 -14.14 11.62 2.26
C GLU A 225 -12.95 11.60 3.23
N ASN A 226 -12.35 10.43 3.46
CA ASN A 226 -11.44 10.19 4.58
C ASN A 226 -9.95 10.22 4.23
N CYS A 227 -9.57 10.08 2.95
CA CYS A 227 -8.17 9.95 2.53
C CYS A 227 -7.64 11.16 1.73
N LYS A 228 -8.24 12.35 1.88
CA LYS A 228 -7.89 13.54 1.07
C LYS A 228 -6.40 13.89 1.14
N LYS A 229 -5.80 13.82 2.33
CA LYS A 229 -4.38 14.13 2.54
C LYS A 229 -3.48 13.13 1.82
N GLU A 230 -3.81 11.85 1.91
CA GLU A 230 -3.09 10.77 1.25
C GLU A 230 -3.24 10.86 -0.27
N LEU A 231 -4.45 11.11 -0.78
CA LEU A 231 -4.73 11.31 -2.20
C LEU A 231 -3.95 12.50 -2.76
N GLU A 232 -3.89 13.63 -2.04
CA GLU A 232 -3.10 14.80 -2.44
C GLU A 232 -1.59 14.47 -2.49
N ALA A 233 -1.07 13.75 -1.51
CA ALA A 233 0.33 13.35 -1.47
C ALA A 233 0.70 12.41 -2.64
N ILE A 234 -0.20 11.49 -3.01
CA ILE A 234 -0.03 10.62 -4.17
C ILE A 234 -0.13 11.43 -5.46
N GLY A 235 -1.16 12.27 -5.59
CA GLY A 235 -1.43 13.07 -6.80
C GLY A 235 -0.29 14.01 -7.17
N LYS A 236 0.45 14.53 -6.17
CA LYS A 236 1.68 15.32 -6.40
C LYS A 236 2.77 14.54 -7.12
N GLN A 237 2.94 13.24 -6.82
CA GLN A 237 3.97 12.41 -7.44
C GLN A 237 3.45 11.66 -8.68
N TYR A 238 2.21 11.20 -8.63
CA TYR A 238 1.52 10.43 -9.65
C TYR A 238 0.19 11.11 -9.94
N PRO A 239 0.12 12.08 -10.85
CA PRO A 239 -1.14 12.73 -11.20
C PRO A 239 -2.17 11.70 -11.70
N PHE A 240 -3.39 11.77 -11.19
CA PHE A 240 -4.53 10.94 -11.58
C PHE A 240 -5.81 11.77 -11.63
N GLU A 241 -6.82 11.27 -12.33
CA GLU A 241 -8.16 11.87 -12.37
C GLU A 241 -8.96 11.39 -11.15
N LEU A 242 -9.68 12.31 -10.49
CA LEU A 242 -10.59 12.04 -9.38
C LEU A 242 -12.00 11.73 -9.90
#